data_AF-A0A946P7K0-F1
#
_entry.id   AF-A0A946P7K0-F1
#
_cell.length_a   1.000
_cell.length_b   1.000
_cell.length_c   1.000
_cell.angle_alpha   90.00
_cell.angle_beta   90.00
_cell.angle_gamma   90.00
#
_symmetry.space_group_name_H-M   'P 1'
#
loop_
_entity.id
_entity.type
_entity.pdbx_description
1 polymer ?
#
loop_
_entity_poly.entity_id
_entity_poly.type
_entity_poly.pdbx_seq_one_letter_code
_entity_poly.pdbx_strand_id
1 'polypeptide(L)'
;MEQSHFDAIQEAAMSEVEPYVPVLQRTEGQPPPNAANGGLSYMSFDRNGDAGTAAAIDAALKQIAGGEGQAVIDMIENTPPGPIATKWGLGFRRYAECIEYIKDSNIKAPEGGVAIPLRYTIDEQPSYSIVSSNKLWQDPAREAQA
;
A
#
# COMPACT_ATOMS: atom_id res chain seq x y z
N MET A 1 -27.48 11.72 38.05
CA MET A 1 -26.47 12.77 37.75
C MET A 1 -25.13 12.17 37.39
N GLU A 2 -24.71 11.05 38.00
CA GLU A 2 -23.45 10.35 37.66
C GLU A 2 -23.46 9.67 36.26
N GLN A 3 -24.57 9.08 35.82
CA GLN A 3 -24.66 8.42 34.50
C GLN A 3 -24.35 9.37 33.34
N SER A 4 -24.92 10.58 33.38
CA SER A 4 -24.71 11.63 32.36
C SER A 4 -23.27 12.17 32.34
N HIS A 5 -22.56 12.08 33.46
CA HIS A 5 -21.16 12.47 33.53
C HIS A 5 -20.25 11.38 32.94
N PHE A 6 -20.59 10.12 33.17
CA PHE A 6 -19.89 8.98 32.58
C PHE A 6 -20.06 8.92 31.06
N ASP A 7 -21.28 9.16 30.56
CA ASP A 7 -21.57 9.21 29.12
C ASP A 7 -20.81 10.37 28.45
N ALA A 8 -20.74 11.55 29.08
CA ALA A 8 -19.99 12.69 28.56
C ALA A 8 -18.46 12.47 28.55
N ILE A 9 -17.93 11.75 29.54
CA ILE A 9 -16.50 11.38 29.59
C ILE A 9 -16.19 10.33 28.51
N GLN A 10 -17.10 9.40 28.27
CA GLN A 10 -16.95 8.37 27.24
C GLN A 10 -17.07 8.96 25.83
N GLU A 11 -17.98 9.92 25.63
CA GLU A 11 -18.14 10.68 24.39
C GLU A 11 -16.91 11.57 24.10
N ALA A 12 -16.34 12.22 25.13
CA ALA A 12 -15.10 12.99 25.03
C ALA A 12 -13.86 12.10 24.77
N ALA A 13 -13.78 10.93 25.41
CA ALA A 13 -12.69 9.97 25.20
C ALA A 13 -12.75 9.31 23.81
N MET A 14 -13.94 9.18 23.23
CA MET A 14 -14.14 8.72 21.85
C MET A 14 -13.92 9.83 20.82
N SER A 15 -13.98 11.12 21.20
CA SER A 15 -13.85 12.25 20.27
C SER A 15 -12.46 12.88 20.18
N GLU A 16 -11.49 12.52 21.02
CA GLU A 16 -10.21 13.27 21.13
C GLU A 16 -8.94 12.51 20.72
N VAL A 17 -9.02 11.26 20.27
CA VAL A 17 -7.83 10.57 19.77
C VAL A 17 -7.76 10.75 18.25
N GLU A 18 -7.19 11.88 17.82
CA GLU A 18 -6.86 12.02 16.39
C GLU A 18 -5.92 10.88 15.97
N PRO A 19 -6.19 10.21 14.83
CA PRO A 19 -5.33 9.16 14.34
C PRO A 19 -3.94 9.72 14.08
N TYR A 20 -2.90 9.03 14.55
CA TYR A 20 -1.53 9.40 14.19
C TYR A 20 -1.30 9.13 12.71
N VAL A 21 -1.08 10.21 11.95
CA VAL A 21 -0.73 10.14 10.54
C VAL A 21 0.73 10.58 10.39
N PRO A 22 1.65 9.68 10.00
CA PRO A 22 3.04 10.04 9.81
C PRO A 22 3.17 11.05 8.66
N VAL A 23 4.01 12.06 8.86
CA VAL A 23 4.36 13.02 7.80
C VAL A 23 5.08 12.28 6.68
N LEU A 24 4.70 12.55 5.42
CA LEU A 24 5.39 12.00 4.26
C LEU A 24 6.86 12.46 4.25
N GLN A 25 7.78 11.53 4.42
CA GLN A 25 9.22 11.77 4.30
C GLN A 25 9.72 11.25 2.95
N ARG A 26 10.48 12.08 2.23
CA ARG A 26 11.12 11.71 0.96
C ARG A 26 12.60 12.02 1.02
N THR A 27 13.41 11.15 0.44
CA THR A 27 14.84 11.41 0.28
C THR A 27 15.03 12.46 -0.81
N GLU A 28 15.97 13.39 -0.63
CA GLU A 28 16.29 14.40 -1.65
C GLU A 28 16.66 13.73 -2.98
N GLY A 29 16.10 14.23 -4.09
CA GLY A 29 16.27 13.65 -5.42
C GLY A 29 15.42 12.40 -5.71
N GLN A 30 14.72 11.83 -4.73
CA GLN A 30 13.86 10.66 -4.95
C GLN A 30 12.60 11.06 -5.74
N PRO A 31 12.16 10.31 -6.77
CA PRO A 31 10.89 10.57 -7.45
C PRO A 31 9.68 10.41 -6.50
N PRO A 32 8.49 10.96 -6.83
CA PRO A 32 7.28 10.74 -6.03
C PRO A 32 7.00 9.24 -5.87
N PRO A 33 6.46 8.80 -4.72
CA PRO A 33 6.13 7.40 -4.52
C PRO A 33 5.06 6.99 -5.53
N ASN A 34 5.22 5.79 -6.11
CA ASN A 34 4.15 5.17 -6.86
C ASN A 34 3.20 4.45 -5.90
N ALA A 35 2.34 5.24 -5.26
CA ALA A 35 1.38 4.77 -4.27
C ALA A 35 0.08 5.56 -4.37
N ALA A 36 -1.03 4.93 -4.01
CA ALA A 36 -2.30 5.64 -3.86
C ALA A 36 -2.13 6.82 -2.88
N ASN A 37 -2.85 7.91 -3.13
CA ASN A 37 -2.82 9.13 -2.31
C ASN A 37 -1.40 9.72 -2.11
N GLY A 38 -0.49 9.51 -3.07
CA GLY A 38 0.89 10.00 -2.95
C GLY A 38 1.66 9.38 -1.78
N GLY A 39 1.25 8.19 -1.31
CA GLY A 39 1.84 7.49 -0.16
C GLY A 39 1.24 7.86 1.19
N LEU A 40 0.18 8.66 1.24
CA LEU A 40 -0.54 9.01 2.48
C LEU A 40 -1.58 7.95 2.85
N SER A 41 -1.63 7.55 4.12
CA SER A 41 -2.56 6.51 4.61
C SER A 41 -3.99 6.97 4.37
N TYR A 42 -4.94 6.05 4.18
CA TYR A 42 -6.35 6.45 4.17
C TYR A 42 -6.76 7.12 5.49
N MET A 43 -6.10 6.80 6.61
CA MET A 43 -6.26 7.51 7.89
C MET A 43 -5.97 9.03 7.79
N SER A 44 -5.21 9.48 6.79
CA SER A 44 -5.00 10.91 6.51
C SER A 44 -6.27 11.63 6.01
N PHE A 45 -7.30 10.87 5.66
CA PHE A 45 -8.59 11.36 5.20
C PHE A 45 -9.71 11.02 6.18
N ASP A 46 -9.36 10.72 7.44
CA ASP A 46 -10.32 10.47 8.52
C ASP A 46 -11.34 11.61 8.64
N ARG A 47 -12.62 11.25 8.73
CA ARG A 47 -13.72 12.18 8.96
C ARG A 47 -14.64 11.58 10.02
N ASN A 48 -14.74 12.26 11.16
CA ASN A 48 -15.57 11.84 12.28
C ASN A 48 -15.20 10.43 12.80
N GLY A 49 -13.91 10.06 12.78
CA GLY A 49 -13.42 8.79 13.30
C GLY A 49 -13.70 7.57 12.40
N ASP A 50 -13.91 7.77 11.09
CA ASP A 50 -14.09 6.69 10.11
C ASP A 50 -12.78 6.04 9.64
N ALA A 51 -11.64 6.54 10.12
CA ALA A 51 -10.28 6.13 9.73
C ALA A 51 -10.02 6.23 8.21
N GLY A 52 -10.77 7.07 7.49
CA GLY A 52 -10.70 7.25 6.04
C GLY A 52 -11.41 6.17 5.23
N THR A 53 -12.27 5.38 5.87
CA THR A 53 -13.04 4.31 5.22
C THR A 53 -13.87 4.84 4.05
N ALA A 54 -14.53 5.99 4.22
CA ALA A 54 -15.32 6.58 3.14
C ALA A 54 -14.45 6.96 1.93
N ALA A 55 -13.25 7.48 2.17
CA ALA A 55 -12.31 7.82 1.10
C ALA A 55 -11.77 6.57 0.38
N ALA A 56 -11.51 5.49 1.11
CA ALA A 56 -11.09 4.22 0.53
C ALA A 56 -12.18 3.60 -0.36
N ILE A 57 -13.44 3.65 0.08
CA ILE A 57 -14.59 3.15 -0.69
C ILE A 57 -14.75 3.98 -1.97
N ASP A 58 -14.72 5.31 -1.89
CA ASP A 58 -14.84 6.19 -3.06
C ASP A 58 -13.72 5.92 -4.07
N ALA A 59 -12.48 5.76 -3.62
CA ALA A 59 -11.36 5.41 -4.49
C ALA A 59 -11.55 4.04 -5.17
N ALA A 60 -12.01 3.03 -4.42
CA ALA A 60 -12.31 1.70 -4.96
C ALA A 60 -13.43 1.76 -6.01
N LEU A 61 -14.50 2.51 -5.76
CA LEU A 61 -15.60 2.69 -6.71
C LEU A 61 -15.15 3.41 -7.99
N LYS A 62 -14.30 4.42 -7.87
CA LYS A 62 -13.70 5.11 -9.03
C LYS A 62 -12.84 4.18 -9.86
N GLN A 63 -12.03 3.33 -9.23
CA GLN A 63 -11.23 2.31 -9.92
C GLN A 63 -12.12 1.25 -10.60
N ILE A 64 -13.22 0.83 -9.96
CA ILE A 64 -14.18 -0.08 -10.60
C ILE A 64 -14.79 0.59 -11.84
N ALA A 65 -15.20 1.86 -11.72
CA ALA A 65 -15.78 2.62 -12.82
C ALA A 65 -14.78 2.92 -13.94
N GLY A 66 -13.48 3.04 -13.62
CA GLY A 66 -12.40 3.24 -14.59
C GLY A 66 -12.12 1.99 -15.45
N GLY A 67 -12.56 0.82 -15.00
CA GLY A 67 -12.47 -0.42 -15.78
C GLY A 67 -11.06 -1.03 -15.82
N GLU A 68 -10.11 -0.52 -15.05
CA GLU A 68 -8.73 -0.99 -15.07
C GLU A 68 -8.63 -2.46 -14.63
N GLY A 69 -9.50 -2.90 -13.72
CA GLY A 69 -9.60 -4.32 -13.34
C GLY A 69 -10.01 -5.21 -14.51
N GLN A 70 -10.96 -4.75 -15.33
CA GLN A 70 -11.37 -5.49 -16.53
C GLN A 70 -10.24 -5.52 -17.56
N ALA A 71 -9.52 -4.41 -17.75
CA ALA A 71 -8.37 -4.36 -18.65
C ALA A 71 -7.26 -5.35 -18.25
N VAL A 72 -7.00 -5.52 -16.95
CA VAL A 72 -6.05 -6.53 -16.46
C VAL A 72 -6.57 -7.96 -16.71
N ILE A 73 -7.86 -8.22 -16.49
CA ILE A 73 -8.47 -9.53 -16.80
C ILE A 73 -8.34 -9.84 -18.29
N ASP A 74 -8.69 -8.90 -19.16
CA ASP A 74 -8.59 -9.06 -20.60
C ASP A 74 -7.13 -9.30 -21.04
N MET A 75 -6.17 -8.62 -20.41
CA MET A 75 -4.76 -8.87 -20.64
C MET A 75 -4.36 -10.31 -20.24
N ILE A 76 -4.83 -10.81 -19.10
CA ILE A 76 -4.53 -12.18 -18.63
C ILE A 76 -5.05 -13.23 -19.59
N GLU A 77 -6.29 -13.06 -20.07
CA GLU A 77 -6.95 -14.02 -20.96
C GLU A 77 -6.33 -14.04 -22.36
N ASN A 78 -5.83 -12.89 -22.84
CA ASN A 78 -5.28 -12.76 -24.19
C ASN A 78 -3.75 -12.94 -24.26
N THR A 79 -3.05 -12.99 -23.13
CA THR A 79 -1.59 -13.12 -23.10
C THR A 79 -1.16 -14.59 -22.99
N PRO A 80 -0.21 -15.06 -23.83
CA PRO A 80 0.37 -16.39 -23.71
C PRO A 80 0.99 -16.65 -22.33
N PRO A 81 1.16 -17.92 -21.92
CA PRO A 81 1.92 -18.26 -20.73
C PRO A 81 3.35 -17.73 -20.79
N GLY A 82 3.85 -17.19 -19.68
CA GLY A 82 5.18 -16.63 -19.56
C GLY A 82 5.20 -15.24 -18.91
N PRO A 83 6.37 -14.57 -18.91
CA PRO A 83 6.50 -13.24 -18.35
C PRO A 83 5.72 -12.21 -19.19
N ILE A 84 5.03 -11.31 -18.51
CA ILE A 84 4.24 -10.23 -19.10
C ILE A 84 4.98 -8.91 -18.86
N ALA A 85 5.19 -8.13 -19.92
CA ALA A 85 5.80 -6.82 -19.80
C ALA A 85 4.81 -5.82 -19.19
N THR A 86 5.22 -5.17 -18.11
CA THR A 86 4.48 -4.11 -17.43
C THR A 86 5.37 -2.87 -17.31
N LYS A 87 4.81 -1.72 -16.92
CA LYS A 87 5.57 -0.52 -16.54
C LYS A 87 6.53 -0.76 -15.37
N TRP A 88 6.35 -1.84 -14.62
CA TRP A 88 7.18 -2.24 -13.47
C TRP A 88 8.25 -3.29 -13.82
N GLY A 89 8.38 -3.65 -15.08
CA GLY A 89 9.22 -4.77 -15.53
C GLY A 89 8.39 -6.02 -15.77
N LEU A 90 9.04 -7.19 -15.69
CA LEU A 90 8.35 -8.46 -15.92
C LEU A 90 7.46 -8.81 -14.72
N GLY A 91 6.18 -9.04 -15.01
CA GLY A 91 5.20 -9.61 -14.09
C GLY A 91 4.76 -10.99 -14.54
N PHE A 92 4.06 -11.72 -13.66
CA PHE A 92 3.59 -13.08 -13.91
C PHE A 92 2.12 -13.22 -13.48
N ARG A 93 1.38 -14.10 -14.13
CA ARG A 93 -0.04 -14.34 -13.79
C ARG A 93 -0.15 -15.18 -12.52
N ARG A 94 0.80 -16.09 -12.33
CA ARG A 94 0.87 -16.98 -11.18
C ARG A 94 2.25 -16.91 -10.54
N TYR A 95 2.27 -17.04 -9.21
CA TYR A 95 3.51 -17.15 -8.44
C TYR A 95 4.42 -18.29 -8.96
N ALA A 96 3.84 -19.44 -9.32
CA ALA A 96 4.60 -20.58 -9.83
C ALA A 96 5.37 -20.25 -11.13
N GLU A 97 4.75 -19.53 -12.08
CA GLU A 97 5.38 -19.10 -13.33
C GLU A 97 6.59 -18.18 -13.05
N CYS A 98 6.48 -17.29 -12.06
CA CYS A 98 7.59 -16.44 -11.62
C CYS A 98 8.76 -17.27 -11.06
N ILE A 99 8.47 -18.26 -10.22
CA ILE A 99 9.50 -19.13 -9.63
C ILE A 99 10.19 -20.00 -10.68
N GLU A 100 9.44 -20.57 -11.62
CA GLU A 100 9.99 -21.32 -12.75
C GLU A 100 10.91 -20.43 -13.59
N TYR A 101 10.44 -19.22 -13.94
CA TYR A 101 11.26 -18.26 -14.67
C TYR A 101 12.55 -17.89 -13.92
N ILE A 102 12.51 -17.65 -12.61
CA ILE A 102 13.71 -17.33 -11.82
C ILE A 102 14.72 -18.49 -11.86
N LYS A 103 14.24 -19.73 -11.74
CA LYS A 103 15.09 -20.93 -11.78
C LYS A 103 15.75 -21.10 -13.15
N ASP A 104 15.01 -20.88 -14.23
CA ASP A 104 15.50 -21.05 -15.60
C ASP A 104 16.41 -19.90 -16.04
N SER A 105 16.17 -18.67 -15.55
CA SER A 105 16.85 -17.46 -16.01
C SER A 105 18.28 -17.29 -15.44
N ASN A 106 18.69 -18.11 -14.48
CA ASN A 106 20.01 -18.04 -13.82
C ASN A 106 20.42 -16.59 -13.47
N ILE A 107 19.50 -15.86 -12.85
CA ILE A 107 19.65 -14.42 -12.60
C ILE A 107 20.89 -14.18 -11.72
N LYS A 108 21.89 -13.49 -12.26
CA LYS A 108 23.12 -13.14 -11.53
C LYS A 108 23.04 -11.69 -11.06
N ALA A 109 23.40 -11.47 -9.79
CA ALA A 109 23.63 -10.12 -9.31
C ALA A 109 24.83 -9.50 -10.06
N PRO A 110 24.75 -8.23 -10.46
CA PRO A 110 25.91 -7.52 -11.02
C PRO A 110 26.98 -7.33 -9.94
N GLU A 111 28.23 -7.12 -10.36
CA GLU A 111 29.34 -6.87 -9.43
C GLU A 111 29.06 -5.63 -8.57
N GLY A 112 29.15 -5.78 -7.25
CA GLY A 112 28.81 -4.73 -6.28
C GLY A 112 27.32 -4.39 -6.16
N GLY A 113 26.42 -5.17 -6.80
CA GLY A 113 24.98 -4.92 -6.79
C GLY A 113 24.14 -6.07 -6.25
N VAL A 114 22.82 -5.91 -6.35
CA VAL A 114 21.81 -6.87 -5.88
C VAL A 114 20.86 -7.19 -7.04
N ALA A 115 20.55 -8.46 -7.24
CA ALA A 115 19.44 -8.88 -8.08
C ALA A 115 18.13 -8.76 -7.28
N ILE A 116 17.25 -7.85 -7.68
CA ILE A 116 15.98 -7.58 -7.00
C ILE A 116 14.95 -8.65 -7.43
N PRO A 117 14.08 -9.13 -6.52
CA PRO A 117 13.03 -10.08 -6.89
C PRO A 117 12.17 -9.53 -8.04
N LEU A 118 11.82 -10.41 -8.99
CA LEU A 118 10.84 -10.08 -10.02
C LEU A 118 9.47 -9.81 -9.36
N ARG A 119 8.70 -8.90 -9.96
CA ARG A 119 7.36 -8.59 -9.45
C ARG A 119 6.47 -9.80 -9.73
N TYR A 120 5.81 -10.30 -8.69
CA TYR A 120 4.92 -11.46 -8.85
C TYR A 120 3.55 -11.08 -9.43
N THR A 121 3.22 -9.79 -9.53
CA THR A 121 1.94 -9.30 -10.05
C THR A 121 2.14 -8.48 -11.32
N ILE A 122 1.21 -8.66 -12.26
CA ILE A 122 1.05 -7.82 -13.44
C ILE A 122 0.13 -6.63 -13.19
N ASP A 123 -0.54 -6.59 -12.04
CA ASP A 123 -1.42 -5.49 -11.68
C ASP A 123 -0.59 -4.22 -11.45
N GLU A 124 -0.87 -3.26 -12.30
CA GLU A 124 -0.18 -2.00 -12.41
C GLU A 124 -0.77 -0.90 -11.51
N GLN A 125 -1.86 -1.22 -10.80
CA GLN A 125 -2.54 -0.27 -9.95
C GLN A 125 -1.68 0.10 -8.73
N PRO A 126 -1.69 1.38 -8.33
CA PRO A 126 -1.03 1.79 -7.09
C PRO A 126 -1.63 1.02 -5.91
N SER A 127 -0.83 0.17 -5.30
CA SER A 127 -1.25 -0.56 -4.10
C SER A 127 -0.83 0.19 -2.84
N TYR A 128 -1.60 -0.01 -1.78
CA TYR A 128 -1.21 0.40 -0.45
C TYR A 128 -0.33 -0.70 0.14
N SER A 129 0.98 -0.47 0.25
CA SER A 129 1.86 -1.32 1.06
C SER A 129 2.50 -0.47 2.13
N ILE A 130 2.13 -0.72 3.38
CA ILE A 130 2.87 -0.21 4.53
C ILE A 130 4.09 -1.12 4.65
N VAL A 131 5.20 -0.69 4.07
CA VAL A 131 6.49 -1.32 4.34
C VAL A 131 6.97 -0.73 5.64
N SER A 132 6.97 -1.52 6.71
CA SER A 132 7.60 -1.09 7.96
C SER A 132 9.06 -0.75 7.65
N SER A 133 9.51 0.41 8.12
CA SER A 133 10.94 0.71 8.10
C SER A 133 11.67 -0.43 8.84
N ASN A 134 12.80 -0.88 8.29
CA ASN A 134 13.69 -1.82 9.00
C ASN A 134 14.27 -1.19 10.28
N LYS A 135 14.05 0.12 10.51
CA LYS A 135 14.29 0.77 11.80
C LYS A 135 13.01 0.79 12.61
N LEU A 136 13.05 0.17 13.80
CA LEU A 136 12.09 0.44 14.86
C LEU A 136 12.16 1.93 15.21
N TRP A 137 11.13 2.68 14.84
CA TRP A 137 10.95 4.06 15.29
C TRP A 137 10.33 4.04 16.68
N GLN A 138 10.99 4.69 17.64
CA GLN A 138 10.45 4.92 18.98
C GLN A 138 9.99 6.38 19.04
N ASP A 139 8.71 6.58 19.31
CA ASP A 139 8.13 7.90 19.53
C ASP A 139 8.30 8.28 21.02
N PRO A 140 9.16 9.27 21.36
CA PRO A 140 9.35 9.68 22.75
C PRO A 140 8.06 10.21 23.41
N ALA A 141 7.11 10.71 22.62
CA ALA A 141 5.83 11.20 23.15
C ALA A 141 4.87 10.05 23.53
N ARG A 142 5.17 8.81 23.14
CA ARG A 142 4.34 7.62 23.40
C ARG A 142 5.05 6.56 24.23
N GLU A 143 6.11 6.94 24.95
CA GLU A 143 6.89 6.02 25.79
C GLU A 143 6.03 5.32 26.86
N ALA A 144 4.97 5.98 27.34
CA ALA A 144 4.01 5.43 28.31
C ALA A 144 2.94 4.49 27.70
N GLN A 145 2.89 4.34 26.37
CA GLN A 145 1.92 3.49 25.66
C GLN A 145 2.53 2.17 25.16
N ALA A 146 3.83 1.94 25.44
CA ALA A 146 4.57 0.74 25.05
C ALA A 146 4.37 -0.44 26.02
#